data_AF-A0A212FKD6-F1
#
_entry.id   AF-A0A212FKD6-F1
#
_cell.length_a   1.000
_cell.length_b   1.000
_cell.length_c   1.000
_cell.angle_alpha   90.00
_cell.angle_beta   90.00
_cell.angle_gamma   90.00
#
_symmetry.space_group_name_H-M   'P 1'
#
loop_
_entity.id
_entity.type
_entity.pdbx_description
1 polymer ?
#
loop_
_entity_poly.entity_id
_entity_poly.type
_entity_poly.pdbx_seq_one_letter_code
_entity_poly.pdbx_strand_id
1 'polypeptide(L)'
;MWPIIMQFLRSNATYITLPVAAVVGIIGYNLEGLLSDRYTPYNKPVQDQRFERLEDEMLKDPTNVQKLKYKENVLGKNVSPSLSKD
;
A
#
# COMPACT_ATOMS: atom_id res chain seq x y z
N MET A 1 14.06 -53.73 -11.26
CA MET A 1 14.84 -52.48 -11.07
C MET A 1 14.02 -51.36 -10.45
N TRP A 2 12.80 -51.09 -10.90
CA TRP A 2 11.90 -50.08 -10.31
C TRP A 2 11.71 -50.15 -8.78
N PRO A 3 11.54 -51.34 -8.15
CA PRO A 3 11.41 -51.43 -6.70
C PRO A 3 12.68 -51.01 -5.94
N ILE A 4 13.86 -51.21 -6.56
CA ILE A 4 15.16 -50.85 -5.97
C ILE A 4 15.32 -49.33 -5.95
N ILE A 5 14.91 -48.66 -7.04
CA ILE A 5 14.92 -47.20 -7.14
C ILE A 5 13.97 -46.59 -6.11
N MET A 6 12.75 -47.12 -5.99
CA MET A 6 11.79 -46.65 -4.99
C MET A 6 12.26 -46.89 -3.56
N GLN A 7 12.90 -48.02 -3.30
CA GLN A 7 13.48 -48.31 -1.98
C GLN A 7 14.59 -47.31 -1.64
N PHE A 8 15.48 -46.99 -2.60
CA PHE A 8 16.56 -46.02 -2.44
C PHE A 8 16.05 -44.60 -2.19
N LEU A 9 15.05 -44.17 -2.96
CA LEU A 9 14.39 -42.87 -2.78
C LEU A 9 13.75 -42.77 -1.39
N ARG A 10 13.06 -43.83 -0.95
CA ARG A 10 12.40 -43.89 0.36
C ARG A 10 13.41 -43.87 1.51
N SER A 11 14.49 -44.64 1.41
CA SER A 11 15.50 -44.69 2.49
C SER A 11 16.27 -43.39 2.65
N ASN A 12 16.38 -42.58 1.59
CA ASN A 12 17.12 -41.31 1.58
C ASN A 12 16.20 -40.09 1.48
N ALA A 13 14.91 -40.24 1.80
CA ALA A 13 13.91 -39.20 1.61
C ALA A 13 14.29 -37.87 2.25
N THR A 14 14.84 -37.88 3.47
CA THR A 14 15.28 -36.67 4.19
C THR A 14 16.32 -35.87 3.42
N TYR A 15 17.24 -36.55 2.72
CA TYR A 15 18.32 -35.91 1.97
C TYR A 15 17.88 -35.45 0.58
N ILE A 16 16.85 -36.09 0.00
CA ILE A 16 16.42 -35.82 -1.38
C ILE A 16 15.30 -34.77 -1.41
N THR A 17 14.39 -34.81 -0.45
CA THR A 17 13.19 -33.96 -0.45
C THR A 17 13.52 -32.48 -0.38
N LEU A 18 14.43 -32.06 0.51
CA LEU A 18 14.73 -30.64 0.71
C LEU A 18 15.44 -30.02 -0.51
N PRO A 19 16.48 -30.63 -1.13
CA PRO A 19 17.05 -30.12 -2.36
C PRO A 19 16.04 -30.07 -3.52
N VAL A 20 15.20 -31.10 -3.67
CA VAL A 20 14.16 -31.12 -4.72
C VAL A 20 13.15 -29.99 -4.50
N ALA A 21 12.69 -29.79 -3.26
CA ALA A 21 11.76 -28.71 -2.93
C ALA A 21 12.38 -27.33 -3.18
N ALA A 22 13.66 -27.13 -2.85
CA ALA A 22 14.37 -25.89 -3.12
C ALA A 22 14.44 -25.58 -4.63
N VAL A 23 14.77 -26.58 -5.46
CA VAL A 23 14.82 -26.42 -6.91
C VAL A 23 13.42 -26.10 -7.48
N VAL A 24 12.39 -26.84 -7.06
CA VAL A 24 11.01 -26.58 -7.49
C VAL A 24 10.56 -25.18 -7.06
N GLY A 25 10.90 -24.75 -5.85
CA GLY A 25 10.59 -23.41 -5.35
C GLY A 25 11.26 -22.30 -6.17
N ILE A 26 12.53 -22.45 -6.52
CA ILE A 26 13.25 -21.50 -7.37
C ILE A 26 12.60 -21.42 -8.76
N ILE A 27 12.28 -22.56 -9.37
CA ILE A 27 11.62 -22.59 -10.69
C ILE A 27 10.25 -21.93 -10.59
N GLY A 28 9.46 -22.28 -9.58
CA GLY A 28 8.13 -21.71 -9.34
C GLY A 28 8.17 -20.19 -9.16
N TYR A 29 9.13 -19.68 -8.38
CA TYR A 29 9.28 -18.24 -8.17
C TYR A 29 9.65 -17.47 -9.45
N ASN A 30 10.49 -18.06 -10.31
CA ASN A 30 10.82 -17.47 -11.60
C ASN A 30 9.63 -17.51 -12.57
N LEU A 31 8.88 -18.62 -12.60
CA LEU A 31 7.66 -18.73 -13.41
C LEU A 31 6.57 -17.77 -12.94
N GLU A 32 6.39 -17.61 -11.63
CA GLU A 32 5.49 -16.61 -11.04
C GLU A 32 5.90 -15.20 -11.48
N GLY A 33 7.20 -14.88 -11.49
CA GLY A 33 7.68 -13.59 -11.98
C GLY A 33 7.43 -13.33 -13.46
N LEU A 34 7.36 -14.38 -14.29
CA LEU A 34 7.06 -14.26 -15.72
C LEU A 34 5.56 -14.19 -16.01
N LEU A 35 4.73 -14.86 -15.20
CA LEU A 35 3.28 -14.95 -15.40
C LEU A 35 2.50 -13.88 -14.63
N SER A 36 3.02 -13.44 -13.48
CA SER A 36 2.36 -12.47 -12.62
C SER A 36 3.01 -11.10 -12.78
N ASP A 37 2.21 -10.12 -13.16
CA ASP A 37 2.61 -8.72 -13.07
C ASP A 37 2.60 -8.30 -11.59
N ARG A 38 3.73 -8.48 -10.90
CA ARG A 38 3.90 -8.13 -9.47
C ARG A 38 3.96 -6.61 -9.26
N TYR A 39 3.86 -5.81 -10.31
CA TYR A 39 3.89 -4.37 -10.21
C TYR A 39 2.51 -3.85 -9.85
N THR A 40 2.25 -3.66 -8.56
CA THR A 40 1.16 -2.76 -8.17
C THR A 40 1.57 -1.34 -8.55
N PRO A 41 0.85 -0.67 -9.46
CA PRO A 41 1.19 0.71 -9.81
C PRO A 41 1.18 1.56 -8.54
N TYR A 42 2.24 2.33 -8.34
CA TYR A 42 2.33 3.22 -7.19
C TYR A 42 1.16 4.20 -7.23
N ASN A 43 0.37 4.20 -6.16
CA ASN A 43 -0.70 5.16 -5.98
C ASN A 43 -0.23 6.17 -4.93
N LYS A 44 -0.34 7.48 -5.23
CA LYS A 44 0.04 8.54 -4.27
C LYS A 44 -0.72 8.33 -2.95
N PRO A 45 -0.15 8.65 -1.79
CA PRO A 45 -0.89 8.57 -0.54
C PRO A 45 -2.14 9.46 -0.59
N VAL A 46 -3.18 9.06 0.14
CA VAL A 46 -4.50 9.73 0.09
C VAL A 46 -4.42 11.21 0.44
N GLN A 47 -3.46 11.61 1.27
CA GLN A 47 -3.23 13.01 1.63
C GLN A 47 -2.77 13.82 0.42
N ASP A 48 -1.76 13.35 -0.31
CA ASP A 48 -1.25 14.02 -1.52
C ASP A 48 -2.35 14.13 -2.58
N GLN A 49 -3.14 13.07 -2.78
CA GLN A 49 -4.29 13.12 -3.70
C GLN A 49 -5.37 14.12 -3.27
N ARG A 50 -5.50 14.40 -1.96
CA ARG A 50 -6.44 15.41 -1.46
C ARG A 50 -5.88 16.82 -1.65
N PHE A 51 -4.59 17.01 -1.40
CA PHE A 51 -3.92 18.29 -1.63
C PHE A 51 -3.94 18.68 -3.10
N GLU A 52 -3.61 17.74 -4.00
CA GLU A 52 -3.63 17.97 -5.45
C GLU A 52 -5.04 18.37 -5.93
N ARG A 53 -6.10 17.73 -5.41
CA ARG A 53 -7.49 18.14 -5.70
C ARG A 53 -7.86 19.53 -5.17
N LEU A 54 -7.41 19.86 -3.96
CA LEU A 54 -7.63 21.17 -3.36
C LEU A 54 -6.89 22.27 -4.14
N GLU A 55 -5.65 22.00 -4.54
CA GLU A 55 -4.83 22.91 -5.33
C GLU A 55 -5.47 23.17 -6.71
N ASP A 56 -5.86 22.11 -7.42
CA ASP A 56 -6.56 22.23 -8.71
C ASP A 56 -7.87 23.02 -8.60
N GLU A 57 -8.63 22.87 -7.51
CA GLU A 57 -9.85 23.65 -7.27
C GLU A 57 -9.54 25.13 -7.00
N MET A 58 -8.49 25.42 -6.23
CA MET A 58 -8.07 26.80 -5.95
C MET A 58 -7.51 27.52 -7.19
N LEU A 59 -6.85 26.79 -8.09
CA LEU A 59 -6.30 27.35 -9.34
C LEU A 59 -7.38 27.65 -10.40
N LYS A 60 -8.56 27.01 -10.33
CA LYS A 60 -9.67 27.24 -11.28
C LYS A 60 -10.34 28.60 -11.13
N ASP A 61 -10.40 29.15 -9.92
CA ASP A 61 -11.00 30.46 -9.66
C ASP A 61 -10.02 31.36 -8.87
N PRO A 62 -9.09 32.04 -9.57
CA PRO A 62 -8.09 32.90 -8.93
C PRO A 62 -8.71 34.14 -8.25
N THR A 63 -10.00 34.41 -8.46
CA THR A 63 -10.71 35.53 -7.84
C THR A 63 -11.40 35.13 -6.54
N ASN A 64 -11.66 33.83 -6.34
CA ASN A 64 -12.30 33.27 -5.15
C ASN A 64 -11.28 32.92 -4.07
N VAL A 65 -10.53 33.94 -3.65
CA VAL A 65 -9.61 33.82 -2.52
C VAL A 65 -10.37 33.99 -1.21
N GLN A 66 -10.02 33.19 -0.19
CA GLN A 66 -10.53 33.42 1.16
C GLN A 66 -10.12 34.82 1.60
N LYS A 67 -11.09 35.73 1.78
CA LYS A 67 -10.84 37.05 2.34
C LYS A 67 -10.11 36.87 3.67
N LEU A 68 -9.04 37.63 3.89
CA LEU A 68 -8.31 37.72 5.15
C LEU A 68 -9.19 38.39 6.22
N LYS A 69 -10.27 37.71 6.61
CA LYS A 69 -11.04 38.04 7.80
C LYS A 69 -10.45 37.25 8.95
N TYR A 70 -10.28 37.93 10.08
CA TYR A 70 -9.94 37.26 11.32
C TYR A 70 -10.98 36.18 11.62
N LYS A 71 -10.55 34.92 11.56
CA LYS A 71 -11.31 33.77 12.05
C LYS A 71 -10.77 33.49 13.44
N GLU A 72 -11.60 33.66 14.46
CA GLU A 72 -11.14 33.36 15.82
C GLU A 72 -10.85 31.86 15.97
N ASN A 73 -9.94 31.54 16.88
CA ASN A 73 -9.53 30.17 17.14
C ASN A 73 -10.71 29.36 17.72
N VAL A 74 -10.60 28.03 17.73
CA VAL A 74 -11.64 27.12 18.27
C VAL A 74 -12.07 27.45 19.70
N LEU A 75 -11.19 28.09 20.47
CA LEU A 75 -11.44 28.55 21.85
C LEU A 75 -12.43 29.70 21.93
N GLY A 76 -12.49 30.53 20.89
CA GLY A 76 -13.42 31.64 20.85
C GLY A 76 -14.74 31.30 20.16
N LYS A 77 -14.70 30.36 19.20
CA LYS A 77 -15.91 29.92 18.47
C LYS A 77 -16.90 29.12 19.34
N ASN A 78 -16.40 28.40 20.36
CA ASN A 78 -17.21 27.56 21.25
C ASN A 78 -17.29 28.13 22.67
N VAL A 79 -17.42 29.45 22.80
CA VAL A 79 -17.64 30.08 24.10
C VAL A 79 -19.08 29.86 24.57
N SER A 80 -19.27 29.77 25.89
CA SER A 80 -20.60 29.73 26.47
C SER A 80 -21.35 31.04 26.16
N PRO A 81 -22.69 31.03 26.12
CA PRO A 81 -23.49 32.22 25.80
C PRO A 81 -23.21 33.43 26.71
N SER A 82 -22.71 33.20 27.93
CA SER A 82 -22.33 34.26 28.88
C SER A 82 -20.97 34.92 28.58
N LEU A 83 -20.14 34.32 27.73
CA LEU A 83 -18.79 34.78 27.35
C LEU A 83 -18.72 35.24 25.88
N SER A 84 -19.83 35.17 25.15
CA SER A 84 -19.92 35.72 23.79
C SER A 84 -19.89 37.24 23.87
N LYS A 85 -18.98 37.90 23.14
CA LYS A 85 -18.98 39.37 23.00
C LYS A 85 -20.07 39.76 21.99
N ASP A 86 -20.94 40.70 22.37
CA ASP A 86 -21.87 41.38 21.45
C ASP A 86 -21.14 42.17 20.36
#